data_AF-A0A847T6M2-F1
#
_entry.id   AF-A0A847T6M2-F1
#
_cell.length_a   1.000
_cell.length_b   1.000
_cell.length_c   1.000
_cell.angle_alpha   90.00
_cell.angle_beta   90.00
_cell.angle_gamma   90.00
#
_symmetry.space_group_name_H-M   'P 1'
#
loop_
_entity.id
_entity.type
_entity.pdbx_description
1 polymer ?
#
loop_
_entity_poly.entity_id
_entity_poly.type
_entity_poly.pdbx_seq_one_letter_code
_entity_poly.pdbx_strand_id
1 'polypeptide(L)'
;MKVSQDLSILFYLRYDTMNPSGKATICVRMTVTGLPKDGFSIGYQVDPSKFDKRSSAVIGRSAEVIEINNQIQHVRGELLRHYNLLKKQGSTVTPTMIKNAYLGVHQEKQTLLQVVDFHNGKFKEKVDKGKRENSTYKKWLTTKDKITAFLSGVLKMKDIPLERIEFSFAEDFFDYLTLREGIQDNTAMKYLKNTKQLLKLAVQRKWLQCNPLQDYVCSYINPERDILTVAELSTLYHKEFSIPRLQEAKDAYVFMTLTGYAYKDAQLLTPDSIAKYFDGEDWIVKNREKTWCRENVPLLPLAKEILRKYREHPHCVANNVLLPIKSNQRFNGYLKEISDLCGIRKNLTTHTARHTFATTVTLANGVPLETVSAMLGHKSIRTTQIYAKIVASKVSEDMQVLKHRFSLKLPESMLSKAVA
;
A
#
# COMPACT_ATOMS: atom_id res chain seq x y z
N MET A 1 9.30 -10.46 35.73
CA MET A 1 10.38 -11.33 36.24
C MET A 1 11.62 -11.06 35.39
N LYS A 2 12.62 -10.33 35.91
CA LYS A 2 13.89 -10.10 35.18
C LYS A 2 14.63 -11.44 35.16
N VAL A 3 14.57 -12.15 34.03
CA VAL A 3 15.46 -13.30 33.82
C VAL A 3 16.89 -12.75 33.93
N SER A 4 17.67 -13.21 34.91
CA SER A 4 19.10 -12.87 34.95
C SER A 4 19.72 -13.48 33.70
N GLN A 5 20.03 -12.63 32.72
CA GLN A 5 20.88 -13.02 31.62
C GLN A 5 22.29 -13.12 32.19
N ASP A 6 22.81 -14.34 32.26
CA ASP A 6 24.17 -14.59 32.69
C ASP A 6 25.02 -14.88 31.45
N LEU A 7 26.11 -14.12 31.29
CA LEU A 7 27.07 -14.29 30.20
C LEU A 7 28.13 -15.29 30.64
N SER A 8 28.33 -16.34 29.84
CA SER A 8 29.46 -17.26 29.95
C SER A 8 30.43 -17.07 28.80
N ILE A 9 31.73 -16.92 29.12
CA ILE A 9 32.83 -16.75 28.16
C ILE A 9 33.80 -17.93 28.31
N LEU A 10 33.88 -18.77 27.29
CA LEU A 10 34.74 -19.96 27.26
C LEU A 10 35.79 -19.83 26.15
N PHE A 11 37.05 -20.10 26.47
CA PHE A 11 38.10 -20.25 25.47
C PHE A 11 38.36 -21.73 25.20
N TYR A 12 38.50 -22.09 23.94
CA TYR A 12 38.65 -23.49 23.52
C TYR A 12 39.50 -23.60 22.26
N LEU A 13 40.03 -24.79 22.00
CA LEU A 13 40.77 -25.08 20.77
C LEU A 13 39.83 -25.51 19.65
N ARG A 14 40.07 -24.96 18.47
CA ARG A 14 39.41 -25.36 17.22
C ARG A 14 40.39 -26.22 16.41
N TYR A 15 40.00 -27.48 16.19
CA TYR A 15 40.86 -28.50 15.58
C TYR A 15 40.67 -28.61 14.05
N ASP A 16 39.59 -28.07 13.50
CA ASP A 16 39.29 -28.03 12.05
C ASP A 16 40.27 -27.15 11.25
N THR A 17 40.96 -26.22 11.92
CA THR A 17 41.97 -25.33 11.34
C THR A 17 43.35 -25.57 11.98
N MET A 18 43.72 -26.83 12.23
CA MET A 18 45.08 -27.17 12.64
C MET A 18 46.07 -26.89 11.52
N ASN A 19 47.21 -26.30 11.87
CA ASN A 19 48.27 -26.03 10.91
C ASN A 19 49.10 -27.31 10.64
N PRO A 20 49.92 -27.35 9.56
CA PRO A 20 50.78 -28.50 9.26
C PRO A 20 51.76 -28.87 10.39
N SER A 21 52.03 -27.93 11.30
CA SER A 21 52.88 -28.13 12.47
C SER A 21 52.12 -28.67 13.70
N GLY A 22 50.85 -29.05 13.56
CA GLY A 22 50.06 -29.65 14.63
C GLY A 22 49.54 -28.68 15.71
N LYS A 23 49.62 -27.36 15.50
CA LYS A 23 49.05 -26.38 16.44
C LYS A 23 47.56 -26.12 16.14
N ALA A 24 46.75 -25.99 17.18
CA ALA A 24 45.33 -25.67 17.10
C ALA A 24 45.07 -24.18 17.43
N THR A 25 44.01 -23.61 16.84
CA THR A 25 43.68 -22.20 17.01
C THR A 25 42.82 -21.97 18.25
N ILE A 26 43.16 -20.98 19.07
CA ILE A 26 42.36 -20.58 20.24
C ILE A 26 41.16 -19.75 19.77
N CYS A 27 39.97 -20.17 20.17
CA CYS A 27 38.71 -19.48 19.90
C CYS A 27 38.02 -19.11 21.21
N VAL A 28 37.22 -18.05 21.18
CA VAL A 28 36.31 -17.66 22.25
C VAL A 28 34.87 -17.98 21.87
N ARG A 29 34.08 -18.45 22.83
CA ARG A 29 32.64 -18.69 22.72
C ARG A 29 31.91 -17.92 23.81
N MET A 30 30.89 -17.18 23.42
CA MET A 30 29.97 -16.48 24.31
C MET A 30 28.64 -17.22 24.33
N THR A 31 28.09 -17.40 25.52
CA THR A 31 26.75 -17.96 25.74
C THR A 31 25.98 -17.01 26.64
N VAL A 32 24.78 -16.63 26.23
CA VAL A 32 23.82 -15.90 27.07
C VAL A 32 22.61 -16.80 27.28
N THR A 33 22.13 -16.93 28.51
CA THR A 33 21.05 -17.85 28.89
C THR A 33 19.86 -17.79 27.92
N GLY A 34 19.52 -18.93 27.32
CA GLY A 34 18.38 -19.07 26.41
C GLY A 34 18.62 -18.58 24.97
N LEU A 35 19.84 -18.16 24.60
CA LEU A 35 20.15 -17.64 23.27
C LEU A 35 21.21 -18.49 22.53
N PRO A 36 21.22 -18.48 21.18
CA PRO A 36 22.25 -19.15 20.40
C PRO A 36 23.66 -18.65 20.73
N LYS A 37 24.61 -19.58 20.89
CA LYS A 37 26.03 -19.30 21.11
C LYS A 37 26.68 -18.66 19.86
N ASP A 38 27.62 -17.75 20.06
CA ASP A 38 28.46 -17.16 19.00
C ASP A 38 29.89 -16.99 19.51
N GLY A 39 30.86 -16.81 18.61
CA GLY A 39 32.27 -16.79 18.93
C GLY A 39 33.15 -16.37 17.76
N PHE A 40 34.45 -16.26 18.03
CA PHE A 40 35.46 -15.91 17.02
C PHE A 40 36.85 -16.46 17.43
N SER A 41 37.77 -16.51 16.48
CA SER A 41 39.18 -16.83 16.74
C SER A 41 39.90 -15.62 17.32
N ILE A 42 40.75 -15.82 18.32
CA ILE A 42 41.62 -14.75 18.85
C ILE A 42 42.97 -14.67 18.12
N GLY A 43 43.16 -15.47 17.06
CA GLY A 43 44.35 -15.43 16.20
C GLY A 43 45.56 -16.24 16.69
N TYR A 44 45.61 -16.60 17.97
CA TYR A 44 46.71 -17.38 18.55
C TYR A 44 46.56 -18.89 18.31
N GLN A 45 47.69 -19.57 18.11
CA GLN A 45 47.77 -21.02 17.92
C GLN A 45 48.70 -21.67 18.94
N VAL A 46 48.28 -22.79 19.51
CA VAL A 46 49.04 -23.52 20.53
C VAL A 46 49.03 -25.02 20.29
N ASP A 47 50.05 -25.69 20.82
CA ASP A 47 50.04 -27.14 20.94
C ASP A 47 48.85 -27.59 21.81
N PRO A 48 47.98 -28.50 21.35
CA PRO A 48 46.86 -28.99 22.12
C PRO A 48 47.21 -29.55 23.51
N SER A 49 48.41 -30.12 23.66
CA SER A 49 48.89 -30.64 24.96
C SER A 49 49.17 -29.55 25.98
N LYS A 50 49.39 -28.31 25.51
CA LYS A 50 49.70 -27.14 26.33
C LYS A 50 48.49 -26.26 26.63
N PHE A 51 47.27 -26.66 26.28
CA PHE A 51 46.07 -25.89 26.61
C PHE A 51 45.24 -26.59 27.68
N ASP A 52 45.09 -25.98 28.84
CA ASP A 52 44.20 -26.49 29.88
C ASP A 52 42.75 -26.07 29.61
N LYS A 53 41.93 -27.07 29.27
CA LYS A 53 40.50 -26.89 28.99
C LYS A 53 39.70 -26.41 30.21
N ARG A 54 40.13 -26.73 31.43
CA ARG A 54 39.41 -26.34 32.66
C ARG A 54 39.65 -24.88 33.00
N SER A 55 40.91 -24.45 33.02
CA SER A 55 41.26 -23.06 33.30
C SER A 55 41.12 -22.13 32.08
N SER A 56 40.90 -22.68 30.87
CA SER A 56 40.86 -21.90 29.62
C SER A 56 42.14 -21.08 29.43
N ALA A 57 43.30 -21.69 29.69
CA ALA A 57 44.61 -21.05 29.68
C ALA A 57 45.69 -21.96 29.08
N VAL A 58 46.79 -21.36 28.63
CA VAL A 58 47.96 -22.07 28.10
C VAL A 58 48.93 -22.37 29.23
N ILE A 59 49.41 -23.61 29.30
CA ILE A 59 50.34 -24.13 30.30
C ILE A 59 51.78 -23.82 29.87
N GLY A 60 52.54 -23.19 30.76
CA GLY A 60 53.96 -22.91 30.56
C GLY A 60 54.41 -21.59 31.18
N ARG A 61 55.71 -21.28 31.04
CA ARG A 61 56.35 -20.05 31.54
C ARG A 61 57.14 -19.28 30.48
N SER A 62 57.04 -19.68 29.21
CA SER A 62 57.71 -18.94 28.13
C SER A 62 57.04 -17.57 27.92
N ALA A 63 57.78 -16.62 27.36
CA ALA A 63 57.26 -15.30 27.01
C ALA A 63 56.00 -15.40 26.11
N GLU A 64 56.01 -16.32 25.14
CA GLU A 64 54.85 -16.61 24.27
C GLU A 64 53.62 -17.07 25.08
N VAL A 65 53.78 -17.96 26.06
CA VAL A 65 52.66 -18.43 26.89
C VAL A 65 52.09 -17.30 27.75
N ILE A 66 52.96 -16.46 28.31
CA ILE A 66 52.55 -15.31 29.11
C ILE A 66 51.76 -14.32 28.24
N GLU A 67 52.23 -14.03 27.03
CA GLU A 67 51.55 -13.16 26.08
C GLU A 67 50.15 -13.70 25.72
N ILE A 68 50.05 -14.98 25.35
CA ILE A 68 48.76 -15.58 24.98
C ILE A 68 47.77 -15.53 26.15
N ASN A 69 48.22 -15.85 27.37
CA ASN A 69 47.35 -15.78 28.54
C ASN A 69 46.92 -14.34 28.87
N ASN A 70 47.79 -13.36 28.71
CA ASN A 70 47.44 -11.94 28.86
C ASN A 70 46.37 -11.53 27.83
N GLN A 71 46.50 -11.99 26.58
CA GLN A 71 45.51 -11.72 25.54
C GLN A 71 44.16 -12.40 25.82
N ILE A 72 44.16 -13.64 26.33
CA ILE A 72 42.93 -14.32 26.77
C ILE A 72 42.21 -13.50 27.85
N GLN A 73 42.94 -12.97 28.83
CA GLN A 73 42.35 -12.13 29.89
C GLN A 73 41.87 -10.79 29.34
N HIS A 74 42.63 -10.16 28.45
CA HIS A 74 42.24 -8.91 27.80
C HIS A 74 40.93 -9.06 27.02
N VAL A 75 40.84 -10.07 26.15
CA VAL A 75 39.62 -10.38 25.37
C VAL A 75 38.44 -10.64 26.31
N ARG A 76 38.64 -11.42 27.39
CA ARG A 76 37.60 -11.69 28.38
C ARG A 76 37.07 -10.39 29.02
N GLY A 77 37.97 -9.48 29.40
CA GLY A 77 37.63 -8.19 29.99
C GLY A 77 36.82 -7.30 29.04
N GLU A 78 37.26 -7.17 27.79
CA GLU A 78 36.57 -6.35 26.79
C GLU A 78 35.19 -6.89 26.42
N LEU A 79 35.03 -8.21 26.27
CA LEU A 79 33.73 -8.83 26.01
C LEU A 79 32.74 -8.57 27.18
N LEU A 80 33.23 -8.65 28.42
CA LEU A 80 32.42 -8.33 29.59
C LEU A 80 32.04 -6.83 29.64
N ARG A 81 32.97 -5.94 29.26
CA ARG A 81 32.72 -4.50 29.15
C ARG A 81 31.62 -4.19 28.12
N HIS A 82 31.71 -4.76 26.92
CA HIS A 82 30.69 -4.60 25.88
C HIS A 82 29.33 -5.15 26.30
N TYR A 83 29.29 -6.33 26.94
CA TYR A 83 28.06 -6.89 27.48
C TYR A 83 27.37 -5.95 28.48
N ASN A 84 28.14 -5.37 29.41
CA ASN A 84 27.62 -4.44 30.41
C ASN A 84 27.10 -3.13 29.78
N LEU A 85 27.78 -2.60 28.76
CA LEU A 85 27.33 -1.42 28.02
C LEU A 85 26.01 -1.69 27.28
N LEU A 86 25.89 -2.83 26.60
CA LEU A 86 24.67 -3.22 25.89
C LEU A 86 23.51 -3.49 26.85
N LYS A 87 23.79 -4.09 28.02
CA LYS A 87 22.78 -4.35 29.07
C LYS A 87 22.20 -3.05 29.65
N LYS A 88 23.00 -1.98 29.76
CA LYS A 88 22.54 -0.65 30.21
C LYS A 88 21.57 0.01 29.23
N GLN A 89 21.62 -0.33 27.94
CA GLN A 89 20.76 0.25 26.89
C GLN A 89 19.35 -0.39 26.84
N GLY A 90 18.98 -1.24 27.81
CA GLY A 90 17.60 -1.74 27.99
C GLY A 90 17.14 -2.81 27.01
N SER A 91 18.03 -3.36 26.17
CA SER A 91 17.71 -4.40 25.18
C SER A 91 18.23 -5.78 25.59
N THR A 92 17.60 -6.86 25.09
CA THR A 92 18.12 -8.23 25.18
C THR A 92 19.49 -8.32 24.51
N VAL A 93 20.52 -8.72 25.26
CA VAL A 93 21.91 -8.78 24.73
C VAL A 93 22.20 -10.16 24.17
N THR A 94 22.47 -10.26 22.87
CA THR A 94 22.84 -11.54 22.22
C THR A 94 24.36 -11.70 22.09
N PRO A 95 24.91 -12.93 22.07
CA PRO A 95 26.32 -13.18 21.79
C PRO A 95 26.85 -12.50 20.51
N THR A 96 26.05 -12.45 19.45
CA THR A 96 26.41 -11.77 18.19
C THR A 96 26.55 -10.25 18.36
N MET A 97 25.71 -9.61 19.19
CA MET A 97 25.86 -8.18 19.49
C MET A 97 27.16 -7.87 20.22
N ILE A 98 27.55 -8.72 21.18
CA ILE A 98 28.80 -8.58 21.92
C ILE A 98 30.00 -8.74 20.97
N LYS A 99 29.96 -9.78 20.11
CA LYS A 99 30.98 -10.02 19.08
C LYS A 99 31.15 -8.83 18.13
N ASN A 100 30.05 -8.31 17.60
CA ASN A 100 30.10 -7.18 16.67
C ASN A 100 30.64 -5.92 17.33
N ALA A 101 30.25 -5.65 18.58
CA ALA A 101 30.76 -4.52 19.34
C ALA A 101 32.27 -4.63 19.60
N TYR A 102 32.76 -5.83 19.93
CA TYR A 102 34.19 -6.10 20.15
C TYR A 102 35.01 -6.00 18.86
N LEU A 103 34.53 -6.58 17.75
CA LEU A 103 35.26 -6.56 16.47
C LEU A 103 35.16 -5.23 15.73
N GLY A 104 34.52 -4.21 16.31
CA GLY A 104 34.30 -2.92 15.65
C GLY A 104 33.42 -3.02 14.40
N VAL A 105 32.59 -4.06 14.30
CA VAL A 105 31.62 -4.23 13.21
C VAL A 105 30.48 -3.25 13.46
N HIS A 106 30.66 -2.02 13.01
CA HIS A 106 29.60 -1.04 12.93
C HIS A 106 28.57 -1.57 11.91
N GLN A 107 27.42 -2.03 12.41
CA GLN A 107 26.24 -2.06 11.58
C GLN A 107 25.97 -0.60 11.18
N GLU A 108 26.19 -0.25 9.91
CA GLU A 108 25.82 1.07 9.41
C GLU A 108 24.34 1.28 9.73
N LYS A 109 24.09 2.14 10.72
CA LYS A 109 22.74 2.47 11.15
C LYS A 109 22.09 3.24 10.02
N GLN A 110 21.22 2.56 9.29
CA GLN A 110 20.46 3.18 8.23
C GLN A 110 19.52 4.23 8.83
N THR A 111 19.25 5.28 8.06
CA THR A 111 18.30 6.33 8.41
C THR A 111 17.01 6.21 7.61
N LEU A 112 15.98 6.95 7.99
CA LEU A 112 14.70 6.91 7.28
C LEU A 112 14.83 7.37 5.82
N LEU A 113 15.54 8.48 5.53
CA LEU A 113 15.66 8.93 4.14
C LEU A 113 16.55 8.01 3.30
N GLN A 114 17.53 7.33 3.90
CA GLN A 114 18.27 6.27 3.20
C GLN A 114 17.36 5.11 2.77
N VAL A 115 16.43 4.70 3.63
CA VAL A 115 15.41 3.69 3.27
C VAL A 115 14.50 4.20 2.15
N VAL A 116 14.07 5.46 2.22
CA VAL A 116 13.26 6.10 1.18
C VAL A 116 13.99 6.12 -0.15
N ASP A 117 15.27 6.50 -0.17
CA ASP A 117 16.08 6.59 -1.38
C ASP A 117 16.35 5.22 -1.99
N PHE A 118 16.66 4.23 -1.16
CA PHE A 118 16.78 2.86 -1.61
C PHE A 118 15.47 2.36 -2.24
N HIS A 119 14.34 2.58 -1.58
CA HIS A 119 13.02 2.20 -2.09
C HIS A 119 12.72 2.89 -3.42
N ASN A 120 12.91 4.21 -3.49
CA ASN A 120 12.56 5.02 -4.65
C ASN A 120 13.47 4.73 -5.84
N GLY A 121 14.76 4.49 -5.63
CA GLY A 121 15.69 4.04 -6.66
C GLY A 121 15.26 2.71 -7.27
N LYS A 122 14.93 1.71 -6.43
CA LYS A 122 14.40 0.42 -6.90
C LYS A 122 13.02 0.55 -7.56
N PHE A 123 12.20 1.50 -7.14
CA PHE A 123 10.91 1.75 -7.78
C PHE A 123 11.10 2.39 -9.16
N LYS A 124 12.06 3.31 -9.31
CA LYS A 124 12.42 3.93 -10.59
C LYS A 124 12.92 2.90 -11.60
N GLU A 125 13.81 1.99 -11.19
CA GLU A 125 14.26 0.86 -12.05
C GLU A 125 13.07 0.03 -12.56
N LYS A 126 12.05 -0.18 -11.73
CA LYS A 126 10.83 -0.90 -12.13
C LYS A 126 9.96 -0.11 -13.10
N VAL A 127 9.90 1.22 -12.96
CA VAL A 127 9.21 2.09 -13.91
C VAL A 127 9.90 2.06 -15.27
N ASP A 128 11.23 2.16 -15.29
CA ASP A 128 12.03 2.19 -16.51
C ASP A 128 11.93 0.87 -17.28
N LYS A 129 11.76 -0.25 -16.57
CA LYS A 129 11.48 -1.57 -17.15
C LYS A 129 10.00 -1.83 -17.44
N GLY A 130 9.12 -0.83 -17.37
CA GLY A 130 7.68 -0.96 -17.63
C GLY A 130 6.90 -1.81 -16.60
N LYS A 131 7.53 -2.23 -15.49
CA LYS A 131 6.93 -3.09 -14.46
C LYS A 131 6.05 -2.31 -13.47
N ARG A 132 6.19 -0.99 -13.41
CA ARG A 132 5.41 -0.10 -12.54
C ARG A 132 5.08 1.21 -13.24
N GLU A 133 4.00 1.85 -12.82
CA GLU A 133 3.53 3.12 -13.37
C GLU A 133 4.34 4.31 -12.82
N ASN A 134 4.76 5.22 -13.69
CA ASN A 134 5.44 6.46 -13.29
C ASN A 134 4.58 7.33 -12.35
N SER A 135 3.25 7.28 -12.50
CA SER A 135 2.32 7.97 -11.60
C SER A 135 2.42 7.51 -10.15
N THR A 136 2.80 6.24 -9.91
CA THR A 136 3.00 5.72 -8.55
C THR A 136 4.37 6.15 -8.01
N TYR A 137 5.40 6.19 -8.87
CA TYR A 137 6.71 6.71 -8.50
C TYR A 137 6.65 8.16 -8.03
N LYS A 138 5.92 9.02 -8.75
CA LYS A 138 5.70 10.42 -8.34
C LYS A 138 5.12 10.54 -6.93
N LYS A 139 4.20 9.65 -6.52
CA LYS A 139 3.64 9.65 -5.16
C LYS A 139 4.69 9.30 -4.09
N TRP A 140 5.63 8.43 -4.42
CA TRP A 140 6.75 8.09 -3.52
C TRP A 140 7.75 9.23 -3.39
N LEU A 141 7.99 9.99 -4.46
CA LEU A 141 8.75 11.24 -4.39
C LEU A 141 8.06 12.25 -3.48
N THR A 142 6.76 12.49 -3.68
CA THR A 142 6.01 13.39 -2.79
C THR A 142 6.03 12.91 -1.34
N THR A 143 5.99 11.59 -1.09
CA THR A 143 6.13 11.05 0.27
C THR A 143 7.50 11.38 0.86
N LYS A 144 8.58 11.24 0.08
CA LYS A 144 9.94 11.65 0.49
C LYS A 144 9.96 13.12 0.87
N ASP A 145 9.39 13.99 0.05
CA ASP A 145 9.38 15.43 0.29
C ASP A 145 8.65 15.76 1.59
N LYS A 146 7.50 15.11 1.83
CA LYS A 146 6.71 15.30 3.06
C LYS A 146 7.44 14.84 4.32
N ILE A 147 8.08 13.67 4.26
CA ILE A 147 8.94 13.19 5.37
C ILE A 147 10.08 14.18 5.60
N THR A 148 10.77 14.61 4.54
CA THR A 148 11.94 15.52 4.63
C THR A 148 11.54 16.87 5.25
N ALA A 149 10.40 17.42 4.83
CA ALA A 149 9.85 18.66 5.37
C ALA A 149 9.47 18.52 6.85
N PHE A 150 8.87 17.39 7.25
CA PHE A 150 8.59 17.09 8.65
C PHE A 150 9.86 16.99 9.50
N LEU A 151 10.86 16.22 9.07
CA LEU A 151 12.12 16.05 9.78
C LEU A 151 12.84 17.39 9.99
N SER A 152 12.88 18.23 8.95
CA SER A 152 13.53 19.54 9.00
C SER A 152 12.71 20.57 9.80
N GLY A 153 11.39 20.56 9.63
CA GLY A 153 10.48 21.55 10.21
C GLY A 153 10.19 21.33 11.68
N VAL A 154 9.97 20.07 12.08
CA VAL A 154 9.54 19.68 13.43
C VAL A 154 10.71 19.12 14.23
N LEU A 155 11.39 18.09 13.73
CA LEU A 155 12.46 17.42 14.46
C LEU A 155 13.82 18.16 14.38
N LYS A 156 13.91 19.20 13.54
CA LYS A 156 15.15 19.98 13.29
C LYS A 156 16.34 19.10 12.90
N MET A 157 16.06 18.02 12.18
CA MET A 157 17.06 17.04 11.75
C MET A 157 17.01 16.89 10.23
N LYS A 158 18.18 16.70 9.61
CA LYS A 158 18.26 16.40 8.17
C LYS A 158 17.73 15.00 7.86
N ASP A 159 17.95 14.07 8.77
CA ASP A 159 17.51 12.69 8.68
C ASP A 159 17.44 12.08 10.09
N ILE A 160 16.73 10.96 10.25
CA ILE A 160 16.53 10.28 11.52
C ILE A 160 17.05 8.84 11.46
N PRO A 161 17.93 8.41 12.39
CA PRO A 161 18.31 7.00 12.52
C PRO A 161 17.08 6.12 12.76
N LEU A 162 17.01 4.96 12.13
CA LEU A 162 15.83 4.09 12.24
C LEU A 162 15.52 3.69 13.69
N GLU A 163 16.53 3.56 14.56
CA GLU A 163 16.32 3.18 15.97
C GLU A 163 15.75 4.32 16.83
N ARG A 164 15.71 5.56 16.33
CA ARG A 164 15.09 6.70 17.02
C ARG A 164 13.61 6.89 16.64
N ILE A 165 13.09 6.09 15.72
CA ILE A 165 11.70 6.17 15.31
C ILE A 165 10.85 5.41 16.34
N GLU A 166 10.01 6.14 17.05
CA GLU A 166 9.06 5.61 18.02
C GLU A 166 7.63 5.67 17.49
N PHE A 167 6.67 5.11 18.24
CA PHE A 167 5.25 5.15 17.87
C PHE A 167 4.72 6.58 17.70
N SER A 168 5.16 7.50 18.56
CA SER A 168 4.82 8.94 18.53
C SER A 168 5.16 9.63 17.21
N PHE A 169 6.14 9.12 16.46
CA PHE A 169 6.48 9.64 15.13
C PHE A 169 5.25 9.68 14.21
N ALA A 170 4.36 8.68 14.31
CA ALA A 170 3.17 8.63 13.47
C ALA A 170 2.16 9.75 13.79
N GLU A 171 1.95 10.03 15.08
CA GLU A 171 1.05 11.09 15.56
C GLU A 171 1.62 12.46 15.19
N ASP A 172 2.90 12.71 15.51
CA ASP A 172 3.58 13.96 15.20
C ASP A 172 3.61 14.23 13.68
N PHE A 173 3.86 13.19 12.88
CA PHE A 173 3.87 13.32 11.43
C PHE A 173 2.48 13.57 10.86
N PHE A 174 1.45 12.92 11.40
CA PHE A 174 0.07 13.15 11.00
C PHE A 174 -0.37 14.58 11.33
N ASP A 175 -0.14 15.03 12.56
CA ASP A 175 -0.48 16.38 13.03
C ASP A 175 0.27 17.46 12.25
N TYR A 176 1.53 17.21 11.90
CA TYR A 176 2.27 18.11 11.00
C TYR A 176 1.56 18.27 9.65
N LEU A 177 1.17 17.15 9.02
CA LEU A 177 0.52 17.18 7.71
C LEU A 177 -0.84 17.88 7.76
N THR A 178 -1.65 17.62 8.79
CA THR A 178 -3.01 18.15 8.91
C THR A 178 -3.03 19.58 9.45
N LEU A 179 -2.33 19.84 10.56
CA LEU A 179 -2.41 21.12 11.27
C LEU A 179 -1.46 22.19 10.70
N ARG A 180 -0.28 21.80 10.19
CA ARG A 180 0.70 22.78 9.65
C ARG A 180 0.64 22.93 8.14
N GLU A 181 0.52 21.83 7.40
CA GLU A 181 0.41 21.89 5.94
C GLU A 181 -1.04 21.99 5.43
N GLY A 182 -2.04 21.81 6.30
CA GLY A 182 -3.46 21.88 5.91
C GLY A 182 -3.91 20.73 5.01
N ILE A 183 -3.21 19.59 5.04
CA ILE A 183 -3.55 18.42 4.22
C ILE A 183 -4.72 17.68 4.87
N GLN A 184 -5.73 17.36 4.06
CA GLN A 184 -6.89 16.56 4.48
C GLN A 184 -6.48 15.18 5.02
N ASP A 185 -7.15 14.72 6.08
CA ASP A 185 -6.84 13.50 6.84
C ASP A 185 -6.59 12.27 5.97
N ASN A 186 -7.46 12.00 5.02
CA ASN A 186 -7.34 10.85 4.11
C ASN A 186 -6.04 10.88 3.28
N THR A 187 -5.55 12.06 2.96
CA THR A 187 -4.30 12.24 2.22
C THR A 187 -3.11 12.14 3.16
N ALA A 188 -3.18 12.72 4.36
CA ALA A 188 -2.18 12.56 5.40
C ALA A 188 -1.98 11.07 5.79
N MET A 189 -3.07 10.33 5.99
CA MET A 189 -3.07 8.89 6.26
C MET A 189 -2.41 8.07 5.14
N LYS A 190 -2.47 8.51 3.88
CA LYS A 190 -1.75 7.85 2.77
C LYS A 190 -0.25 8.04 2.89
N TYR A 191 0.23 9.24 3.25
CA TYR A 191 1.65 9.46 3.48
C TYR A 191 2.14 8.62 4.66
N LEU A 192 1.38 8.57 5.75
CA LEU A 192 1.73 7.73 6.89
C LEU A 192 1.74 6.24 6.55
N LYS A 193 0.77 5.76 5.76
CA LYS A 193 0.75 4.38 5.24
C LYS A 193 1.96 4.07 4.37
N ASN A 194 2.41 5.03 3.55
CA ASN A 194 3.63 4.89 2.77
C ASN A 194 4.87 4.83 3.68
N THR A 195 4.95 5.65 4.73
CA THR A 195 6.02 5.59 5.74
C THR A 195 6.04 4.24 6.46
N LYS A 196 4.89 3.72 6.87
CA LYS A 196 4.77 2.36 7.43
C LYS A 196 5.32 1.29 6.48
N GLN A 197 5.05 1.42 5.18
CA GLN A 197 5.54 0.49 4.18
C GLN A 197 7.08 0.58 4.00
N LEU A 198 7.66 1.77 4.14
CA LEU A 198 9.11 1.97 4.13
C LEU A 198 9.78 1.33 5.35
N LEU A 199 9.20 1.52 6.55
CA LEU A 199 9.71 0.86 7.76
C LEU A 199 9.57 -0.66 7.69
N LYS A 200 8.47 -1.16 7.11
CA LYS A 200 8.33 -2.59 6.82
C LYS A 200 9.43 -3.10 5.87
N LEU A 201 9.80 -2.33 4.85
CA LEU A 201 10.92 -2.67 3.98
C LEU A 201 12.24 -2.72 4.78
N ALA A 202 12.48 -1.76 5.68
CA ALA A 202 13.67 -1.76 6.53
C ALA A 202 13.76 -3.02 7.40
N VAL A 203 12.63 -3.47 7.97
CA VAL A 203 12.55 -4.74 8.72
C VAL A 203 12.88 -5.93 7.82
N GLN A 204 12.28 -6.02 6.62
CA GLN A 204 12.56 -7.10 5.68
C GLN A 204 14.04 -7.16 5.24
N ARG A 205 14.73 -6.02 5.26
CA ARG A 205 16.16 -5.90 4.96
C ARG A 205 17.07 -6.08 6.16
N LYS A 206 16.52 -6.36 7.35
CA LYS A 206 17.25 -6.48 8.61
C LYS A 206 18.01 -5.19 9.01
N TRP A 207 17.55 -4.03 8.52
CA TRP A 207 18.03 -2.72 8.95
C TRP A 207 17.33 -2.22 10.21
N LEU A 208 16.18 -2.81 10.52
CA LEU A 208 15.36 -2.51 11.68
C LEU A 208 14.79 -3.82 12.23
N GLN A 209 14.76 -3.98 13.56
CA GLN A 209 14.31 -5.23 14.18
C GLN A 209 12.79 -5.43 14.06
N CYS A 210 12.02 -4.38 14.34
CA CYS A 210 10.57 -4.37 14.26
C CYS A 210 10.08 -3.01 13.74
N ASN A 211 8.89 -2.97 13.15
CA ASN A 211 8.33 -1.72 12.64
C ASN A 211 7.65 -0.94 13.80
N PRO A 212 8.17 0.22 14.23
CA PRO A 212 7.63 0.98 15.35
C PRO A 212 6.20 1.47 15.10
N LEU A 213 5.81 1.59 13.82
CA LEU A 213 4.50 2.08 13.42
C LEU A 213 3.54 0.95 13.03
N GLN A 214 3.87 -0.31 13.33
CA GLN A 214 3.10 -1.48 12.90
C GLN A 214 1.63 -1.38 13.31
N ASP A 215 1.38 -0.97 14.56
CA ASP A 215 0.05 -0.96 15.17
C ASP A 215 -0.73 0.35 14.97
N TYR A 216 -0.09 1.38 14.40
CA TYR A 216 -0.78 2.64 14.13
C TYR A 216 -1.91 2.46 13.09
N VAL A 217 -3.14 2.83 13.44
CA VAL A 217 -4.31 2.63 12.59
C VAL A 217 -4.44 3.79 11.60
N CYS A 218 -4.12 3.54 10.33
CA CYS A 218 -4.39 4.51 9.26
C CYS A 218 -5.85 4.37 8.78
N SER A 219 -6.75 5.15 9.37
CA SER A 219 -8.17 5.19 9.00
C SER A 219 -8.36 5.83 7.62
N TYR A 220 -9.48 5.50 6.96
CA TYR A 220 -9.91 6.15 5.73
C TYR A 220 -11.40 6.41 5.83
N ILE A 221 -11.77 7.67 5.82
CA ILE A 221 -13.16 8.10 5.80
C ILE A 221 -13.59 8.16 4.35
N ASN A 222 -14.55 7.34 3.94
CA ASN A 222 -15.08 7.44 2.59
C ASN A 222 -15.81 8.78 2.44
N PRO A 223 -15.33 9.71 1.59
CA PRO A 223 -16.06 10.95 1.36
C PRO A 223 -17.38 10.63 0.67
N GLU A 224 -18.42 11.42 1.00
CA GLU A 224 -19.64 11.44 0.21
C GLU A 224 -19.31 11.83 -1.24
N ARG A 225 -20.01 11.20 -2.19
CA ARG A 225 -19.74 11.38 -3.61
C ARG A 225 -20.99 11.84 -4.30
N ASP A 226 -20.84 12.84 -5.15
CA ASP A 226 -21.91 13.31 -6.01
C ASP A 226 -22.33 12.24 -7.02
N ILE A 227 -23.65 12.09 -7.14
CA ILE A 227 -24.32 11.15 -8.04
C ILE A 227 -25.44 11.92 -8.72
N LEU A 228 -25.51 11.84 -10.05
CA LEU A 228 -26.58 12.49 -10.79
C LEU A 228 -27.91 11.74 -10.60
N THR A 229 -28.97 12.49 -10.35
CA THR A 229 -30.34 11.99 -10.43
C THR A 229 -30.74 11.76 -11.88
N VAL A 230 -31.85 11.03 -12.09
CA VAL A 230 -32.42 10.82 -13.43
C VAL A 230 -32.76 12.17 -14.09
N ALA A 231 -33.29 13.13 -13.33
CA ALA A 231 -33.63 14.46 -13.85
C ALA A 231 -32.39 15.25 -14.31
N GLU A 232 -31.30 15.25 -13.53
CA GLU A 232 -30.05 15.91 -13.92
C GLU A 232 -29.37 15.21 -15.10
N LEU A 233 -29.39 13.87 -15.14
CA LEU A 233 -28.87 13.12 -16.28
C LEU A 233 -29.68 13.40 -17.55
N SER A 234 -31.00 13.47 -17.44
CA SER A 234 -31.89 13.87 -18.54
C SER A 234 -31.59 15.29 -19.01
N THR A 235 -31.38 16.22 -18.08
CA THR A 235 -30.99 17.61 -18.38
C THR A 235 -29.70 17.65 -19.19
N LEU A 236 -28.67 16.89 -18.78
CA LEU A 236 -27.41 16.80 -19.53
C LEU A 236 -27.62 16.22 -20.92
N TYR A 237 -28.34 15.09 -21.03
CA TYR A 237 -28.54 14.41 -22.31
C TYR A 237 -29.19 15.33 -23.35
N HIS A 238 -30.25 16.04 -22.98
CA HIS A 238 -31.00 16.92 -23.89
C HIS A 238 -30.36 18.31 -24.11
N LYS A 239 -29.37 18.70 -23.29
CA LYS A 239 -28.68 19.98 -23.46
C LYS A 239 -27.80 19.94 -24.71
N GLU A 240 -28.05 20.84 -25.64
CA GLU A 240 -27.14 21.10 -26.76
C GLU A 240 -26.29 22.34 -26.49
N PHE A 241 -24.99 22.21 -26.79
CA PHE A 241 -24.00 23.27 -26.68
C PHE A 241 -23.54 23.68 -28.08
N SER A 242 -23.60 24.99 -28.36
CA SER A 242 -23.03 25.55 -29.59
C SER A 242 -21.50 25.45 -29.65
N ILE A 243 -20.83 25.32 -28.50
CA ILE A 243 -19.38 25.20 -28.39
C ILE A 243 -18.96 23.72 -28.53
N PRO A 244 -18.24 23.33 -29.61
CA PRO A 244 -17.95 21.91 -29.90
C PRO A 244 -17.23 21.17 -28.76
N ARG A 245 -16.24 21.81 -28.12
CA ARG A 245 -15.49 21.19 -26.99
C ARG A 245 -16.38 20.80 -25.81
N LEU A 246 -17.44 21.56 -25.56
CA LEU A 246 -18.38 21.30 -24.46
C LEU A 246 -19.36 20.21 -24.85
N GLN A 247 -19.85 20.25 -26.09
CA GLN A 247 -20.70 19.17 -26.62
C GLN A 247 -19.97 17.83 -26.60
N GLU A 248 -18.73 17.77 -27.10
CA GLU A 248 -17.86 16.59 -27.05
C GLU A 248 -17.67 16.07 -25.62
N ALA A 249 -17.38 16.97 -24.68
CA ALA A 249 -17.17 16.59 -23.29
C ALA A 249 -18.44 16.09 -22.61
N LYS A 250 -19.59 16.75 -22.87
CA LYS A 250 -20.90 16.34 -22.36
C LYS A 250 -21.29 14.98 -22.90
N ASP A 251 -21.20 14.76 -24.21
CA ASP A 251 -21.63 13.52 -24.84
C ASP A 251 -20.76 12.35 -24.36
N ALA A 252 -19.44 12.56 -24.25
CA ALA A 252 -18.55 11.56 -23.65
C ALA A 252 -18.85 11.29 -22.16
N TYR A 253 -19.18 12.33 -21.38
CA TYR A 253 -19.56 12.17 -19.98
C TYR A 253 -20.86 11.38 -19.83
N VAL A 254 -21.88 11.70 -20.63
CA VAL A 254 -23.15 10.96 -20.63
C VAL A 254 -22.92 9.50 -21.05
N PHE A 255 -22.11 9.25 -22.07
CA PHE A 255 -21.70 7.89 -22.43
C PHE A 255 -21.06 7.14 -21.25
N MET A 256 -20.17 7.79 -20.49
CA MET A 256 -19.58 7.19 -19.28
C MET A 256 -20.61 6.94 -18.17
N THR A 257 -21.63 7.78 -18.03
CA THR A 257 -22.74 7.55 -17.06
C THR A 257 -23.62 6.37 -17.47
N LEU A 258 -23.71 6.05 -18.75
CA LEU A 258 -24.53 4.96 -19.29
C LEU A 258 -23.80 3.62 -19.36
N THR A 259 -22.46 3.63 -19.29
CA THR A 259 -21.63 2.42 -19.45
C THR A 259 -20.75 2.11 -18.23
N GLY A 260 -20.54 3.08 -17.35
CA GLY A 260 -19.73 2.90 -16.14
C GLY A 260 -18.21 2.84 -16.37
N TYR A 261 -17.73 2.97 -17.60
CA TYR A 261 -16.28 2.94 -17.87
C TYR A 261 -15.56 4.12 -17.21
N ALA A 262 -14.40 3.82 -16.62
CA ALA A 262 -13.52 4.86 -16.09
C ALA A 262 -12.93 5.69 -17.25
N TYR A 263 -12.57 6.95 -16.97
CA TYR A 263 -12.02 7.88 -17.97
C TYR A 263 -10.94 7.25 -18.88
N LYS A 264 -9.96 6.57 -18.28
CA LYS A 264 -8.86 5.97 -19.06
C LYS A 264 -9.35 4.86 -19.98
N ASP A 265 -10.37 4.12 -19.54
CA ASP A 265 -10.89 3.01 -20.32
C ASP A 265 -11.79 3.53 -21.44
N ALA A 266 -12.68 4.49 -21.16
CA ALA A 266 -13.52 5.16 -22.14
C ALA A 266 -12.69 5.88 -23.23
N GLN A 267 -11.58 6.52 -22.86
CA GLN A 267 -10.68 7.19 -23.79
C GLN A 267 -9.99 6.23 -24.77
N LEU A 268 -9.86 4.95 -24.40
CA LEU A 268 -9.15 3.93 -25.17
C LEU A 268 -10.09 2.94 -25.87
N LEU A 269 -11.41 3.15 -25.83
CA LEU A 269 -12.34 2.29 -26.55
C LEU A 269 -12.20 2.52 -28.05
N THR A 270 -12.09 1.42 -28.78
CA THR A 270 -11.98 1.38 -30.24
C THR A 270 -13.25 0.79 -30.85
N PRO A 271 -13.47 0.90 -32.17
CA PRO A 271 -14.55 0.18 -32.85
C PRO A 271 -14.53 -1.33 -32.56
N ASP A 272 -13.35 -1.96 -32.51
CA ASP A 272 -13.18 -3.39 -32.18
C ASP A 272 -13.56 -3.76 -30.75
N SER A 273 -13.72 -2.75 -29.87
CA SER A 273 -14.23 -2.96 -28.52
C SER A 273 -15.73 -3.26 -28.50
N ILE A 274 -16.44 -3.06 -29.63
CA ILE A 274 -17.87 -3.33 -29.76
C ILE A 274 -18.07 -4.63 -30.52
N ALA A 275 -18.77 -5.58 -29.91
CA ALA A 275 -19.09 -6.86 -30.54
C ALA A 275 -20.52 -7.29 -30.21
N LYS A 276 -21.12 -8.04 -31.14
CA LYS A 276 -22.33 -8.81 -30.86
C LYS A 276 -22.02 -9.91 -29.84
N TYR A 277 -22.84 -10.03 -28.80
CA TYR A 277 -22.65 -11.04 -27.76
C TYR A 277 -23.68 -12.18 -27.86
N PHE A 278 -23.79 -13.04 -26.84
CA PHE A 278 -24.61 -14.26 -26.88
C PHE A 278 -26.11 -14.00 -27.09
N ASP A 279 -26.57 -12.79 -26.76
CA ASP A 279 -27.95 -12.33 -26.85
C ASP A 279 -28.26 -11.62 -28.18
N GLY A 280 -27.28 -11.45 -29.07
CA GLY A 280 -27.43 -10.69 -30.31
C GLY A 280 -27.41 -9.17 -30.12
N GLU A 281 -27.17 -8.68 -28.90
CA GLU A 281 -27.02 -7.26 -28.61
C GLU A 281 -25.57 -6.80 -28.78
N ASP A 282 -25.38 -5.48 -28.91
CA ASP A 282 -24.04 -4.89 -28.97
C ASP A 282 -23.51 -4.69 -27.55
N TRP A 283 -22.31 -5.18 -27.29
CA TRP A 283 -21.64 -5.06 -26.00
C TRP A 283 -20.29 -4.39 -26.17
N ILE A 284 -19.87 -3.64 -25.15
CA ILE A 284 -18.46 -3.26 -25.02
C ILE A 284 -17.74 -4.44 -24.36
N VAL A 285 -16.77 -5.01 -25.06
CA VAL A 285 -15.99 -6.17 -24.63
C VAL A 285 -14.52 -5.76 -24.51
N LYS A 286 -13.98 -5.76 -23.29
CA LYS A 286 -12.58 -5.41 -23.04
C LYS A 286 -11.89 -6.44 -22.16
N ASN A 287 -10.82 -7.05 -22.68
CA ASN A 287 -9.95 -7.93 -21.90
C ASN A 287 -8.89 -7.08 -21.18
N ARG A 288 -8.95 -7.00 -19.84
CA ARG A 288 -7.97 -6.23 -19.06
C ARG A 288 -6.75 -7.09 -18.71
N GLU A 289 -5.62 -6.81 -19.35
CA GLU A 289 -4.36 -7.58 -19.21
C GLU A 289 -3.81 -7.67 -17.78
N LYS A 290 -4.09 -6.68 -16.90
CA LYS A 290 -3.49 -6.65 -15.55
C LYS A 290 -4.31 -7.34 -14.45
N THR A 291 -5.55 -7.79 -14.70
CA THR A 291 -6.43 -8.24 -13.60
C THR A 291 -7.37 -9.42 -13.85
N TRP A 292 -7.44 -10.01 -15.06
CA TRP A 292 -8.34 -11.15 -15.38
C TRP A 292 -9.84 -10.93 -15.06
N CYS A 293 -10.27 -9.67 -14.88
CA CYS A 293 -11.68 -9.32 -14.73
C CYS A 293 -12.20 -8.82 -16.09
N ARG A 294 -13.24 -9.48 -16.62
CA ARG A 294 -13.93 -9.05 -17.84
C ARG A 294 -14.89 -7.92 -17.47
N GLU A 295 -14.66 -6.73 -18.01
CA GLU A 295 -15.57 -5.58 -17.94
C GLU A 295 -16.39 -5.60 -19.22
N ASN A 296 -17.49 -6.36 -19.21
CA ASN A 296 -18.42 -6.44 -20.34
C ASN A 296 -19.69 -5.70 -19.98
N VAL A 297 -20.11 -4.74 -20.82
CA VAL A 297 -21.29 -3.92 -20.57
C VAL A 297 -22.16 -3.89 -21.84
N PRO A 298 -23.45 -4.26 -21.76
CA PRO A 298 -24.36 -4.12 -22.89
C PRO A 298 -24.57 -2.63 -23.23
N LEU A 299 -24.56 -2.29 -24.51
CA LEU A 299 -24.75 -0.92 -24.96
C LEU A 299 -26.23 -0.55 -24.93
N LEU A 300 -26.58 0.38 -24.03
CA LEU A 300 -27.91 1.00 -24.01
C LEU A 300 -28.15 1.81 -25.30
N PRO A 301 -29.40 1.93 -25.79
CA PRO A 301 -29.72 2.67 -27.01
C PRO A 301 -29.16 4.10 -27.03
N LEU A 302 -29.29 4.84 -25.92
CA LEU A 302 -28.77 6.21 -25.78
C LEU A 302 -27.24 6.28 -25.92
N ALA A 303 -26.53 5.23 -25.47
CA ALA A 303 -25.08 5.16 -25.64
C ALA A 303 -24.72 4.89 -27.12
N LYS A 304 -25.49 4.04 -27.82
CA LYS A 304 -25.31 3.77 -29.26
C LYS A 304 -25.53 5.04 -30.10
N GLU A 305 -26.51 5.87 -29.74
CA GLU A 305 -26.76 7.15 -30.42
C GLU A 305 -25.57 8.11 -30.34
N ILE A 306 -24.97 8.24 -29.14
CA ILE A 306 -23.77 9.06 -28.93
C ILE A 306 -22.62 8.51 -29.79
N LEU A 307 -22.39 7.20 -29.79
CA LEU A 307 -21.35 6.59 -30.62
C LEU A 307 -21.57 6.84 -32.11
N ARG A 308 -22.82 6.78 -32.59
CA ARG A 308 -23.17 7.06 -33.98
C ARG A 308 -22.82 8.50 -34.36
N LYS A 309 -23.06 9.47 -33.48
CA LYS A 309 -22.73 10.89 -33.69
C LYS A 309 -21.24 11.12 -33.94
N TYR A 310 -20.36 10.34 -33.31
CA TYR A 310 -18.90 10.53 -33.39
C TYR A 310 -18.17 9.55 -34.32
N ARG A 311 -18.90 8.69 -35.04
CA ARG A 311 -18.32 7.65 -35.91
C ARG A 311 -17.35 8.20 -36.97
N GLU A 312 -17.70 9.33 -37.58
CA GLU A 312 -16.92 9.99 -38.64
C GLU A 312 -16.14 11.20 -38.13
N HIS A 313 -16.10 11.41 -36.81
CA HIS A 313 -15.43 12.56 -36.23
C HIS A 313 -13.91 12.49 -36.51
N PRO A 314 -13.27 13.55 -37.05
CA PRO A 314 -11.88 13.48 -37.53
C PRO A 314 -10.87 12.94 -36.50
N HIS A 315 -11.01 13.36 -35.24
CA HIS A 315 -10.16 12.87 -34.15
C HIS A 315 -10.38 11.37 -33.86
N CYS A 316 -11.62 10.90 -33.95
CA CYS A 316 -11.98 9.51 -33.66
C CYS A 316 -11.38 8.59 -34.72
N VAL A 317 -11.56 8.96 -36.00
CA VAL A 317 -10.98 8.27 -37.15
C VAL A 317 -9.45 8.25 -37.07
N ALA A 318 -8.82 9.41 -36.85
CA ALA A 318 -7.36 9.53 -36.85
C ALA A 318 -6.67 8.75 -35.71
N ASN A 319 -7.35 8.54 -34.57
CA ASN A 319 -6.76 7.87 -33.41
C ASN A 319 -7.37 6.47 -33.16
N ASN A 320 -8.25 5.99 -34.04
CA ASN A 320 -9.01 4.75 -33.88
C ASN A 320 -9.73 4.64 -32.52
N VAL A 321 -10.40 5.70 -32.09
CA VAL A 321 -11.16 5.75 -30.82
C VAL A 321 -12.62 6.04 -31.06
N LEU A 322 -13.49 5.61 -30.13
CA LEU A 322 -14.95 5.81 -30.23
C LEU A 322 -15.41 7.25 -29.96
N LEU A 323 -14.68 7.99 -29.10
CA LEU A 323 -15.09 9.31 -28.63
C LEU A 323 -13.90 10.28 -28.56
N PRO A 324 -14.10 11.58 -28.83
CA PRO A 324 -13.03 12.59 -28.83
C PRO A 324 -12.66 13.08 -27.42
N ILE A 325 -12.35 12.17 -26.50
CA ILE A 325 -12.07 12.48 -25.09
C ILE A 325 -10.70 13.16 -24.94
N LYS A 326 -10.69 14.44 -24.55
CA LYS A 326 -9.48 15.23 -24.26
C LYS A 326 -8.82 14.77 -22.94
N SER A 327 -7.62 15.31 -22.64
CA SER A 327 -6.89 14.99 -21.42
C SER A 327 -7.73 15.16 -20.14
N ASN A 328 -7.53 14.27 -19.16
CA ASN A 328 -8.36 14.21 -17.94
C ASN A 328 -8.49 15.57 -17.24
N GLN A 329 -7.42 16.36 -17.19
CA GLN A 329 -7.45 17.71 -16.60
C GLN A 329 -8.38 18.65 -17.36
N ARG A 330 -8.27 18.70 -18.70
CA ARG A 330 -9.14 19.54 -19.54
C ARG A 330 -10.57 19.05 -19.50
N PHE A 331 -10.77 17.73 -19.58
CA PHE A 331 -12.08 17.10 -19.51
C PHE A 331 -12.82 17.49 -18.23
N ASN A 332 -12.21 17.30 -17.04
CA ASN A 332 -12.85 17.71 -15.78
C ASN A 332 -13.02 19.24 -15.66
N GLY A 333 -12.17 20.04 -16.32
CA GLY A 333 -12.39 21.49 -16.43
C GLY A 333 -13.68 21.82 -17.19
N TYR A 334 -13.90 21.16 -18.33
CA TYR A 334 -15.13 21.34 -19.12
C TYR A 334 -16.36 20.82 -18.39
N LEU A 335 -16.25 19.75 -17.60
CA LEU A 335 -17.39 19.24 -16.81
C LEU A 335 -17.90 20.26 -15.79
N LYS A 336 -17.03 21.11 -15.23
CA LYS A 336 -17.45 22.20 -14.32
C LYS A 336 -18.22 23.29 -15.07
N GLU A 337 -17.74 23.67 -16.24
CA GLU A 337 -18.44 24.63 -17.10
C GLU A 337 -19.80 24.09 -17.53
N ILE A 338 -19.87 22.80 -17.89
CA ILE A 338 -21.12 22.10 -18.23
C ILE A 338 -22.07 22.05 -17.03
N SER A 339 -21.58 21.77 -15.82
CA SER A 339 -22.43 21.72 -14.62
C SER A 339 -23.08 23.08 -14.35
N ASP A 340 -22.30 24.15 -14.45
CA ASP A 340 -22.78 25.52 -14.24
C ASP A 340 -23.84 25.91 -15.28
N LEU A 341 -23.58 25.61 -16.57
CA LEU A 341 -24.49 25.92 -17.69
C LEU A 341 -25.78 25.07 -17.70
N CYS A 342 -25.80 23.97 -16.95
CA CYS A 342 -26.95 23.10 -16.76
C CYS A 342 -27.64 23.31 -15.41
N GLY A 343 -27.16 24.22 -14.56
CA GLY A 343 -27.71 24.46 -13.22
C GLY A 343 -27.50 23.30 -12.24
N ILE A 344 -26.52 22.43 -12.50
CA ILE A 344 -26.21 21.26 -11.66
C ILE A 344 -25.19 21.69 -10.61
N ARG A 345 -25.59 21.68 -9.33
CA ARG A 345 -24.71 22.10 -8.20
C ARG A 345 -23.66 21.06 -7.81
N LYS A 346 -23.76 19.84 -8.34
CA LYS A 346 -22.85 18.72 -8.07
C LYS A 346 -21.54 18.88 -8.83
N ASN A 347 -20.43 18.51 -8.19
CA ASN A 347 -19.11 18.59 -8.81
C ASN A 347 -18.88 17.42 -9.77
N LEU A 348 -19.17 17.66 -11.06
CA LEU A 348 -19.05 16.64 -12.09
C LEU A 348 -17.57 16.27 -12.32
N THR A 349 -17.27 15.00 -12.10
CA THR A 349 -15.96 14.40 -12.41
C THR A 349 -16.12 13.06 -13.12
N THR A 350 -15.05 12.56 -13.72
CA THR A 350 -15.05 11.24 -14.34
C THR A 350 -15.43 10.10 -13.38
N HIS A 351 -15.22 10.28 -12.07
CA HIS A 351 -15.69 9.34 -11.05
C HIS A 351 -17.19 9.45 -10.77
N THR A 352 -17.76 10.66 -10.78
CA THR A 352 -19.23 10.85 -10.64
C THR A 352 -20.00 10.17 -11.76
N ALA A 353 -19.46 10.13 -12.99
CA ALA A 353 -20.10 9.41 -14.10
C ALA A 353 -20.24 7.92 -13.78
N ARG A 354 -19.15 7.29 -13.32
CA ARG A 354 -19.13 5.88 -12.94
C ARG A 354 -20.04 5.59 -11.74
N HIS A 355 -20.14 6.50 -10.78
CA HIS A 355 -21.06 6.37 -9.65
C HIS A 355 -22.51 6.49 -10.07
N THR A 356 -22.80 7.41 -10.98
CA THR A 356 -24.13 7.58 -11.60
C THR A 356 -24.55 6.32 -12.36
N PHE A 357 -23.63 5.68 -13.11
CA PHE A 357 -23.93 4.38 -13.73
C PHE A 357 -24.30 3.34 -12.67
N ALA A 358 -23.46 3.19 -11.65
CA ALA A 358 -23.60 2.15 -10.63
C ALA A 358 -24.86 2.32 -9.77
N THR A 359 -25.35 3.54 -9.59
CA THR A 359 -26.49 3.84 -8.72
C THR A 359 -27.73 4.15 -9.55
N THR A 360 -27.77 5.32 -10.17
CA THR A 360 -28.94 5.86 -10.89
C THR A 360 -29.31 5.04 -12.12
N VAL A 361 -28.34 4.58 -12.91
CA VAL A 361 -28.66 3.85 -14.15
C VAL A 361 -28.95 2.37 -13.87
N THR A 362 -28.28 1.75 -12.89
CA THR A 362 -28.35 0.30 -12.68
C THR A 362 -29.08 -0.09 -11.39
N LEU A 363 -28.50 0.13 -10.20
CA LEU A 363 -29.10 -0.30 -8.93
C LEU A 363 -30.52 0.27 -8.71
N ALA A 364 -30.74 1.53 -9.05
CA ALA A 364 -32.05 2.17 -8.94
C ALA A 364 -33.08 1.57 -9.92
N ASN A 365 -32.63 0.94 -11.00
CA ASN A 365 -33.48 0.23 -11.97
C ASN A 365 -33.47 -1.29 -11.76
N GLY A 366 -33.10 -1.76 -10.56
CA GLY A 366 -33.24 -3.16 -10.16
C GLY A 366 -32.15 -4.11 -10.65
N VAL A 367 -31.06 -3.60 -11.22
CA VAL A 367 -29.90 -4.45 -11.58
C VAL A 367 -29.22 -4.94 -10.30
N PRO A 368 -29.01 -6.26 -10.10
CA PRO A 368 -28.37 -6.80 -8.89
C PRO A 368 -26.95 -6.27 -8.67
N LEU A 369 -26.54 -6.14 -7.41
CA LEU A 369 -25.24 -5.61 -7.02
C LEU A 369 -24.08 -6.42 -7.61
N GLU A 370 -24.24 -7.73 -7.72
CA GLU A 370 -23.30 -8.68 -8.31
C GLU A 370 -23.08 -8.37 -9.79
N THR A 371 -24.18 -8.14 -10.53
CA THR A 371 -24.16 -7.76 -11.95
C THR A 371 -23.48 -6.41 -12.14
N VAL A 372 -23.81 -5.41 -11.31
CA VAL A 372 -23.14 -4.10 -11.33
C VAL A 372 -21.64 -4.24 -11.02
N SER A 373 -21.28 -5.06 -10.04
CA SER A 373 -19.89 -5.33 -9.67
C SER A 373 -19.10 -5.95 -10.84
N ALA A 374 -19.72 -6.88 -11.57
CA ALA A 374 -19.14 -7.51 -12.74
C ALA A 374 -18.94 -6.52 -13.90
N MET A 375 -19.97 -5.73 -14.23
CA MET A 375 -19.89 -4.68 -15.27
C MET A 375 -18.83 -3.63 -14.97
N LEU A 376 -18.62 -3.32 -13.68
CA LEU A 376 -17.58 -2.40 -13.23
C LEU A 376 -16.19 -3.07 -13.11
N GLY A 377 -16.05 -4.38 -13.29
CA GLY A 377 -14.75 -5.06 -13.18
C GLY A 377 -14.17 -5.05 -11.77
N HIS A 378 -15.03 -4.97 -10.75
CA HIS A 378 -14.62 -4.95 -9.36
C HIS A 378 -14.27 -6.37 -8.88
N LYS A 379 -13.03 -6.57 -8.40
CA LYS A 379 -12.56 -7.85 -7.84
C LYS A 379 -13.26 -8.27 -6.56
N SER A 380 -13.91 -7.34 -5.87
CA SER A 380 -14.58 -7.60 -4.60
C SER A 380 -15.87 -6.81 -4.56
N ILE A 381 -16.97 -7.50 -4.25
CA ILE A 381 -18.29 -6.90 -4.09
C ILE A 381 -18.30 -5.79 -3.02
N ARG A 382 -17.38 -5.84 -2.04
CA ARG A 382 -17.21 -4.80 -1.02
C ARG A 382 -16.95 -3.42 -1.61
N THR A 383 -16.29 -3.35 -2.76
CA THR A 383 -16.06 -2.07 -3.47
C THR A 383 -17.32 -1.52 -4.13
N THR A 384 -18.31 -2.38 -4.42
CA THR A 384 -19.61 -2.04 -5.00
C THR A 384 -20.65 -1.73 -3.91
N GLN A 385 -20.49 -2.29 -2.70
CA GLN A 385 -21.35 -2.00 -1.54
C GLN A 385 -21.41 -0.52 -1.16
N ILE A 386 -20.41 0.29 -1.54
CA ILE A 386 -20.45 1.75 -1.34
C ILE A 386 -21.65 2.40 -2.06
N TYR A 387 -22.19 1.75 -3.10
CA TYR A 387 -23.33 2.22 -3.88
C TYR A 387 -24.68 1.74 -3.33
N ALA A 388 -24.68 0.66 -2.55
CA ALA A 388 -25.90 0.04 -2.04
C ALA A 388 -26.63 0.90 -0.99
N LYS A 389 -25.93 1.86 -0.35
CA LYS A 389 -26.51 2.74 0.67
C LYS A 389 -27.60 3.70 0.13
N ILE A 390 -27.77 3.81 -1.19
CA ILE A 390 -28.34 5.01 -1.82
C ILE A 390 -29.80 4.88 -2.27
N VAL A 391 -30.50 3.76 -2.05
CA VAL A 391 -31.81 3.60 -2.70
C VAL A 391 -32.95 3.32 -1.72
N ALA A 392 -33.28 4.33 -0.91
CA ALA A 392 -34.52 4.33 -0.11
C ALA A 392 -35.78 4.18 -0.97
N SER A 393 -35.78 4.70 -2.20
CA SER A 393 -36.86 4.47 -3.17
C SER A 393 -36.99 3.01 -3.59
N LYS A 394 -35.87 2.29 -3.73
CA LYS A 394 -35.86 0.87 -4.07
C LYS A 394 -36.32 0.02 -2.91
N VAL A 395 -35.93 0.37 -1.69
CA VAL A 395 -36.49 -0.26 -0.48
C VAL A 395 -38.02 -0.11 -0.49
N SER A 396 -38.55 1.07 -0.82
CA SER A 396 -39.99 1.27 -0.96
C SER A 396 -40.62 0.39 -2.04
N GLU A 397 -40.07 0.37 -3.25
CA GLU A 397 -40.55 -0.46 -4.37
C GLU A 397 -40.51 -1.96 -4.05
N ASP A 398 -39.39 -2.44 -3.51
CA ASP A 398 -39.22 -3.85 -3.13
C ASP A 398 -40.19 -4.23 -2.00
N MET A 399 -40.44 -3.31 -1.06
CA MET A 399 -41.45 -3.51 -0.01
C MET A 399 -42.88 -3.47 -0.56
N GLN A 400 -43.18 -2.70 -1.61
CA GLN A 400 -44.49 -2.74 -2.30
C GLN A 400 -44.69 -4.07 -3.02
N VAL A 401 -43.66 -4.56 -3.75
CA VAL A 401 -43.69 -5.89 -4.37
C VAL A 401 -43.87 -6.98 -3.30
N LEU A 402 -43.17 -6.87 -2.17
CA LEU A 402 -43.31 -7.78 -1.04
C LEU A 402 -44.72 -7.72 -0.45
N LYS A 403 -45.26 -6.53 -0.20
CA LYS A 403 -46.61 -6.32 0.33
C LYS A 403 -47.66 -6.96 -0.58
N HIS A 404 -47.52 -6.81 -1.90
CA HIS A 404 -48.41 -7.44 -2.86
C HIS A 404 -48.29 -8.98 -2.83
N ARG A 405 -47.08 -9.53 -2.77
CA ARG A 405 -46.87 -10.99 -2.63
C ARG A 405 -47.43 -11.54 -1.31
N PHE A 406 -47.30 -10.81 -0.21
CA PHE A 406 -47.87 -11.18 1.09
C PHE A 406 -49.40 -11.12 1.10
N SER A 407 -50.00 -10.14 0.41
CA SER A 407 -51.46 -10.02 0.33
C SER A 407 -52.14 -11.19 -0.40
N LEU A 408 -51.40 -11.94 -1.22
CA LEU A 408 -51.94 -13.04 -2.04
C LEU A 408 -51.80 -14.44 -1.37
N LYS A 409 -51.03 -14.58 -0.29
CA LYS A 409 -50.61 -15.90 0.25
C LYS A 409 -50.50 -15.98 1.76
N LEU A 410 -51.28 -15.21 2.52
CA LEU A 410 -51.32 -15.45 3.98
C LEU A 410 -52.11 -16.75 4.25
N PRO A 411 -51.52 -17.74 4.96
CA PRO A 411 -52.29 -18.85 5.48
C PRO A 411 -53.37 -18.31 6.43
N GLU A 412 -54.56 -18.90 6.45
CA GLU A 412 -55.63 -18.50 7.39
C GLU A 412 -55.18 -18.52 8.85
N SER A 413 -54.19 -19.35 9.21
CA SER A 413 -53.57 -19.39 10.53
C SER A 413 -52.84 -18.10 10.93
N MET A 414 -52.46 -17.26 9.97
CA MET A 414 -51.85 -15.93 10.21
C MET A 414 -52.86 -14.79 10.13
N LEU A 415 -54.04 -15.01 9.54
CA LEU A 415 -55.12 -14.02 9.46
C LEU A 415 -56.09 -14.12 10.66
N SER A 416 -56.19 -15.28 11.31
CA SER A 416 -57.14 -15.58 12.39
C SER A 416 -56.73 -15.14 13.80
N LYS A 417 -55.73 -14.26 13.95
CA LYS A 417 -55.40 -13.61 15.24
C LYS A 417 -55.38 -12.09 15.16
N ALA A 418 -56.32 -11.52 14.43
CA ALA A 418 -56.66 -10.11 14.58
C ALA A 418 -58.09 -10.01 15.14
N VAL A 419 -58.15 -9.71 16.45
CA VAL A 419 -59.31 -9.20 17.20
C VAL A 419 -60.37 -10.23 17.62
N ALA A 420 -60.13 -10.84 18.78
CA ALA A 420 -60.92 -10.57 20.00
C ALA A 420 -60.01 -10.76 21.22
#